data_AF-H2ZU18-F1
#
_entry.id   AF-H2ZU18-F1
#
_cell.length_a   1.000
_cell.length_b   1.000
_cell.length_c   1.000
_cell.angle_alpha   90.00
_cell.angle_beta   90.00
_cell.angle_gamma   90.00
#
_symmetry.space_group_name_H-M   'P 1'
#
loop_
_entity.id
_entity.type
_entity.pdbx_description
1 polymer ?
#
loop_
_entity_poly.entity_id
_entity_poly.type
_entity_poly.pdbx_seq_one_letter_code
_entity_poly.pdbx_strand_id
1 'polypeptide(L)'
;LGLRMSELGKTTEVITARRTESLDAHEISKLITPDTENVFGRVNIIYLLEKANLAVTLSNEKNEIVAHAAFLDYPNLDSVDPADWETWLHERYDSSNCTVPKSTLY
;
A
#
# COMPACT_ATOMS: atom_id res chain seq x y z
N LEU A 1 17.80 -11.62 4.72
CA LEU A 1 17.36 -12.99 5.06
C LEU A 1 16.21 -13.34 4.13
N GLY A 2 16.41 -14.23 3.14
CA GLY A 2 15.36 -14.67 2.22
C GLY A 2 14.70 -15.95 2.74
N LEU A 3 13.37 -15.95 2.87
CA LEU A 3 12.60 -17.14 3.23
C LEU A 3 12.29 -17.94 1.96
N ARG A 4 12.67 -19.23 1.95
CA ARG A 4 12.39 -20.18 0.87
C ARG A 4 11.26 -21.10 1.31
N MET A 5 10.09 -20.98 0.71
CA MET A 5 9.02 -21.98 0.82
C MET A 5 9.06 -22.87 -0.42
N SER A 6 9.18 -24.19 -0.23
CA SER A 6 9.12 -25.17 -1.30
C SER A 6 8.12 -26.27 -0.97
N GLU A 7 7.07 -26.37 -1.77
CA GLU A 7 6.26 -27.57 -1.91
C GLU A 7 6.20 -27.99 -3.38
N LEU A 8 6.21 -29.32 -3.57
CA LEU A 8 6.47 -30.09 -4.77
C LEU A 8 5.82 -29.54 -6.06
N GLY A 9 6.64 -29.23 -7.07
CA GLY A 9 6.19 -28.84 -8.42
C GLY A 9 6.10 -27.34 -8.69
N LYS A 10 6.25 -26.48 -7.67
CA LYS A 10 6.33 -25.03 -7.83
C LYS A 10 7.79 -24.63 -8.05
N THR A 11 8.11 -24.02 -9.20
CA THR A 11 9.36 -23.26 -9.35
C THR A 11 9.41 -22.25 -8.21
N THR A 12 10.37 -22.42 -7.30
CA THR A 12 10.60 -21.46 -6.23
C THR A 12 11.18 -20.21 -6.86
N GLU A 13 10.36 -19.18 -7.03
CA GLU A 13 10.83 -17.86 -7.46
C GLU A 13 11.27 -17.08 -6.22
N VAL A 14 12.48 -16.52 -6.27
CA VAL A 14 12.95 -15.64 -5.19
C VAL A 14 12.32 -14.27 -5.39
N ILE A 15 11.56 -13.84 -4.39
CA ILE A 15 10.99 -12.49 -4.33
C ILE A 15 11.79 -11.69 -3.30
N THR A 16 12.14 -10.47 -3.70
CA THR A 16 12.81 -9.50 -2.85
C THR A 16 11.87 -8.34 -2.55
N ALA A 17 11.97 -7.78 -1.35
CA ALA A 17 11.18 -6.63 -0.91
C ALA A 17 12.12 -5.45 -0.69
N ARG A 18 11.74 -4.27 -1.18
CA ARG A 18 12.44 -3.02 -0.91
C ARG A 18 11.48 -1.85 -0.74
N ARG A 19 11.96 -0.74 -0.18
CA ARG A 19 11.23 0.52 -0.22
C ARG A 19 10.98 0.92 -1.68
N THR A 20 9.77 1.39 -1.95
CA THR A 20 9.39 1.89 -3.26
C THR A 20 10.11 3.19 -3.57
N GLU A 21 10.48 3.37 -4.83
CA GLU A 21 11.07 4.61 -5.35
C GLU A 21 10.13 5.25 -6.37
N SER A 22 10.22 6.57 -6.59
CA SER A 22 9.36 7.27 -7.54
C SER A 22 9.49 6.74 -8.98
N LEU A 23 10.64 6.16 -9.34
CA LEU A 23 10.89 5.52 -10.63
C LEU A 23 9.98 4.31 -10.87
N ASP A 24 9.56 3.62 -9.79
CA ASP A 24 8.74 2.42 -9.87
C ASP A 24 7.30 2.71 -10.30
N ALA A 25 6.87 3.98 -10.27
CA ALA A 25 5.48 4.37 -10.47
C ALA A 25 4.89 3.86 -11.80
N HIS A 26 5.69 3.85 -12.88
CA HIS A 26 5.23 3.34 -14.17
C HIS A 26 4.96 1.83 -14.13
N GLU A 27 5.85 1.05 -13.52
CA GLU A 27 5.69 -0.40 -13.41
C GLU A 27 4.57 -0.77 -12.42
N ILE A 28 4.45 -0.04 -11.31
CA ILE A 28 3.34 -0.21 -10.35
C ILE A 28 1.99 0.06 -11.02
N SER A 29 1.92 1.07 -11.91
CA SER A 29 0.68 1.36 -12.65
C SER A 29 0.24 0.19 -13.54
N LYS A 30 1.16 -0.68 -13.97
CA LYS A 30 0.83 -1.89 -14.75
C LYS A 30 0.22 -3.01 -13.90
N LEU A 31 0.35 -2.94 -12.57
CA LEU A 31 -0.28 -3.89 -11.65
C LEU A 31 -1.79 -3.60 -11.45
N ILE A 32 -2.26 -2.42 -11.87
CA ILE A 32 -3.67 -2.04 -11.74
C ILE A 32 -4.50 -2.89 -12.70
N THR A 33 -5.44 -3.63 -12.13
CA THR A 33 -6.46 -4.40 -12.85
C THR A 33 -7.83 -3.75 -12.68
N PRO A 34 -8.82 -4.10 -13.52
CA PRO A 34 -10.20 -3.66 -13.33
C PRO A 34 -10.76 -3.97 -11.94
N ASP A 35 -10.37 -5.11 -11.35
CA ASP A 35 -10.79 -5.47 -9.98
C ASP A 35 -10.23 -4.51 -8.94
N THR A 36 -8.95 -4.12 -9.06
CA THR A 36 -8.36 -3.13 -8.16
C THR A 36 -8.94 -1.73 -8.37
N GLU A 37 -9.24 -1.33 -9.62
CA GLU A 37 -9.90 -0.05 -9.91
C GLU A 37 -11.34 -0.02 -9.37
N ASN A 38 -12.05 -1.14 -9.35
CA ASN A 38 -13.38 -1.23 -8.74
C ASN A 38 -13.35 -1.03 -7.21
N VAL A 39 -12.26 -1.43 -6.54
CA VAL A 39 -12.12 -1.31 -5.08
C VAL A 39 -11.59 0.07 -4.70
N PHE A 40 -10.53 0.54 -5.37
CA PHE A 40 -9.80 1.75 -4.98
C PHE A 40 -10.13 2.97 -5.85
N GLY A 41 -10.91 2.79 -6.92
CA GLY A 41 -11.14 3.82 -7.93
C GLY A 41 -9.90 4.11 -8.75
N ARG A 42 -9.89 5.28 -9.41
CA ARG A 42 -8.75 5.76 -10.18
C ARG A 42 -7.68 6.30 -9.24
N VAL A 43 -6.60 5.54 -9.08
CA VAL A 43 -5.48 5.91 -8.21
C VAL A 43 -4.39 6.63 -9.01
N ASN A 44 -4.01 7.83 -8.59
CA ASN A 44 -2.78 8.47 -9.06
C ASN A 44 -1.58 7.92 -8.27
N ILE A 45 -0.82 7.01 -8.88
CA ILE A 45 0.30 6.33 -8.22
C ILE A 45 1.37 7.31 -7.73
N ILE A 46 1.69 8.36 -8.49
CA ILE A 46 2.71 9.35 -8.06
C ILE A 46 2.24 10.04 -6.78
N TYR A 47 0.99 10.50 -6.77
CA TYR A 47 0.40 11.14 -5.59
C TYR A 47 0.37 10.18 -4.39
N LEU A 48 0.00 8.91 -4.60
CA LEU A 48 0.00 7.89 -3.56
C LEU A 48 1.39 7.70 -2.95
N LEU A 49 2.44 7.60 -3.78
CA LEU A 49 3.82 7.42 -3.31
C LEU A 49 4.36 8.65 -2.57
N GLU A 50 3.98 9.86 -2.98
CA GLU A 50 4.36 11.11 -2.28
C GLU A 50 3.72 11.22 -0.90
N LYS A 51 2.53 10.64 -0.73
CA LYS A 51 1.73 10.73 0.49
C LYS A 51 1.90 9.55 1.45
N ALA A 52 2.36 8.41 0.97
CA ALA A 52 2.52 7.22 1.79
C ALA A 52 3.64 7.38 2.83
N ASN A 53 3.34 7.00 4.08
CA ASN A 53 4.34 6.92 5.14
C ASN A 53 5.31 5.76 4.91
N LEU A 54 4.80 4.68 4.31
CA LEU A 54 5.58 3.52 3.92
C LEU A 54 5.05 2.97 2.60
N ALA A 55 5.95 2.80 1.64
CA ALA A 55 5.67 2.14 0.38
C ALA A 55 6.70 1.02 0.17
N VAL A 56 6.22 -0.18 -0.15
CA VAL A 56 7.04 -1.37 -0.37
C VAL A 56 6.73 -1.96 -1.74
N THR A 57 7.77 -2.32 -2.47
CA THR A 57 7.67 -2.99 -3.76
C THR A 57 8.31 -4.37 -3.65
N LEU A 58 7.66 -5.37 -4.23
CA LEU A 58 8.19 -6.71 -4.40
C LEU A 58 8.68 -6.89 -5.83
N SER A 59 9.89 -7.42 -5.99
CA SER A 59 10.45 -7.77 -7.29
C SER A 59 10.98 -9.20 -7.34
N ASN A 60 10.90 -9.81 -8.52
CA ASN A 60 11.48 -11.13 -8.76
C ASN A 60 12.98 -11.06 -9.08
N GLU A 61 13.58 -12.22 -9.38
CA GLU A 61 15.01 -12.32 -9.75
C GLU A 61 15.40 -11.54 -11.01
N LYS A 62 14.43 -11.26 -11.90
CA LYS A 62 14.63 -10.43 -13.09
C LYS A 62 14.47 -8.94 -12.80
N ASN A 63 14.27 -8.58 -11.53
CA ASN A 63 13.98 -7.24 -11.06
C ASN A 63 12.67 -6.65 -11.63
N GLU A 64 11.75 -7.52 -12.06
CA GLU A 64 10.40 -7.13 -12.48
C GLU A 64 9.55 -6.92 -11.23
N ILE A 65 8.77 -5.85 -11.21
CA ILE A 65 7.88 -5.54 -10.09
C ILE A 65 6.64 -6.42 -10.20
N VAL A 66 6.39 -7.21 -9.15
CA VAL A 66 5.29 -8.19 -9.11
C VAL A 66 4.19 -7.80 -8.13
N ALA A 67 4.49 -6.94 -7.16
CA ALA A 67 3.52 -6.44 -6.20
C ALA A 67 3.96 -5.10 -5.60
N HIS A 68 3.00 -4.36 -5.09
CA HIS A 68 3.20 -3.09 -4.42
C HIS A 68 2.21 -2.93 -3.26
N ALA A 69 2.64 -2.28 -2.19
CA ALA A 69 1.80 -1.88 -1.06
C ALA A 69 2.20 -0.48 -0.59
N ALA A 70 1.21 0.37 -0.33
CA ALA A 70 1.39 1.71 0.20
C ALA A 70 0.51 1.91 1.43
N PHE A 71 1.08 2.48 2.49
CA PHE A 71 0.44 2.64 3.78
C PHE A 71 0.40 4.12 4.17
N LEU A 72 -0.78 4.57 4.60
CA LEU A 72 -1.02 5.92 5.10
C LEU A 72 -1.40 5.87 6.58
N ASP A 73 -1.01 6.87 7.34
CA ASP A 73 -1.42 7.05 8.73
C ASP A 73 -2.72 7.85 8.87
N TYR A 74 -3.35 8.27 7.77
CA TYR A 74 -4.62 8.97 7.73
C TYR A 74 -5.60 8.32 6.73
N PRO A 75 -6.92 8.51 6.91
CA PRO A 75 -7.92 8.02 5.97
C PRO A 75 -7.84 8.79 4.64
N ASN A 76 -7.76 8.06 3.52
CA ASN A 76 -7.74 8.65 2.19
C ASN A 76 -9.16 9.02 1.72
N LEU A 77 -9.78 9.98 2.42
CA LEU A 77 -11.14 10.48 2.17
C LEU A 77 -11.08 11.97 1.85
N ASP A 78 -11.63 12.39 0.71
CA ASP A 78 -11.66 13.81 0.28
C ASP A 78 -12.35 14.73 1.30
N SER A 79 -13.23 14.20 2.15
CA SER A 79 -13.99 14.96 3.13
C SER A 79 -13.26 15.19 4.46
N VAL A 80 -12.04 14.69 4.61
CA VAL A 80 -11.28 14.74 5.87
C VAL A 80 -9.94 15.41 5.61
N ASP A 81 -9.64 16.47 6.39
CA ASP A 81 -8.29 17.03 6.38
C ASP A 81 -7.32 15.99 6.99
N PRO A 82 -6.28 15.55 6.26
CA PRO A 82 -5.27 14.63 6.79
C PRO A 82 -4.57 15.12 8.06
N ALA A 83 -4.61 16.41 8.40
CA ALA A 83 -4.06 16.94 9.65
C ALA A 83 -5.04 16.80 10.84
N ASP A 84 -6.33 16.80 10.58
CA ASP A 84 -7.39 16.79 11.61
C ASP A 84 -8.17 15.47 11.65
N TRP A 85 -7.67 14.45 10.97
CA TRP A 85 -8.39 13.18 10.80
C TRP A 85 -8.71 12.47 12.12
N GLU A 86 -7.85 12.59 13.13
CA GLU A 86 -8.10 12.02 14.46
C GLU A 86 -9.30 12.68 15.12
N THR A 87 -9.38 14.02 15.08
CA THR A 87 -10.53 14.78 15.60
C THR A 87 -11.81 14.40 14.85
N TRP A 88 -11.75 14.35 13.52
CA TRP A 88 -12.88 13.92 12.70
C TRP A 88 -13.36 12.51 13.06
N LEU A 89 -12.45 11.56 13.29
CA LEU A 89 -12.78 10.20 13.68
C LEU A 89 -13.50 10.16 15.04
N HIS A 90 -12.96 10.88 16.02
CA HIS A 90 -13.51 10.97 17.38
C HIS A 90 -14.89 11.64 17.43
N GLU A 91 -15.15 12.62 16.58
CA GLU A 91 -16.45 13.29 16.50
C GLU A 91 -17.52 12.43 15.80
N ARG A 92 -17.10 11.58 14.86
CA ARG A 92 -18.03 10.81 14.00
C ARG A 92 -18.35 9.42 14.55
N TYR A 93 -17.45 8.83 15.33
CA TYR A 93 -17.57 7.46 15.84
C TYR A 93 -17.33 7.40 17.34
N ASP A 94 -18.01 6.48 18.03
CA ASP A 94 -17.75 6.22 19.45
C ASP A 94 -16.40 5.48 19.60
N SER A 95 -15.35 6.26 19.72
CA SER A 95 -13.96 5.82 19.83
C SER A 95 -13.51 5.65 21.29
N SER A 96 -14.43 5.72 22.26
CA SER A 96 -14.10 5.75 23.69
C SER A 96 -13.25 4.56 24.18
N ASN A 97 -13.27 3.45 23.43
CA ASN A 97 -12.46 2.25 23.70
C ASN A 97 -11.43 1.94 22.59
N CYS A 98 -11.24 2.82 21.63
CA CYS A 98 -10.31 2.61 20.52
C CYS A 98 -9.01 3.40 20.75
N THR A 99 -7.89 2.69 20.87
CA THR A 99 -6.58 3.31 20.68
C THR A 99 -6.48 3.66 19.20
N VAL A 100 -6.38 4.95 18.86
CA VAL A 100 -6.25 5.41 17.47
C VAL A 100 -5.11 4.63 16.81
N PRO A 101 -5.37 3.83 15.75
CA PRO A 101 -4.31 3.03 15.14
C PRO A 101 -3.29 3.98 14.51
N LYS A 102 -2.04 3.95 14.99
CA LYS A 102 -0.93 4.75 14.43
C LYS A 102 -0.51 4.31 13.01
N SER A 103 -1.35 3.55 12.31
CA SER A 103 -1.20 3.14 10.91
C SER A 103 -2.51 2.53 10.44
N THR A 104 -3.13 3.07 9.40
CA THR A 104 -4.28 2.43 8.75
C THR A 104 -3.75 1.59 7.60
N LEU A 105 -3.87 0.26 7.72
CA LEU A 105 -3.53 -0.68 6.64
C LEU A 105 -4.65 -0.61 5.59
N TYR A 106 -4.31 -0.25 4.35
CA TYR A 106 -5.17 -0.40 3.16
C TYR A 106 -4.71 -1.58 2.31
#